data_AF-A0A3D1BSR1-F1
#
_entry.id   AF-A0A3D1BSR1-F1
#
_cell.length_a   1.000
_cell.length_b   1.000
_cell.length_c   1.000
_cell.angle_alpha   90.00
_cell.angle_beta   90.00
_cell.angle_gamma   90.00
#
_symmetry.space_group_name_H-M   'P 1'
#
loop_
_entity.id
_entity.type
_entity.pdbx_description
1 polymer ?
#
loop_
_entity_poly.entity_id
_entity_poly.type
_entity_poly.pdbx_seq_one_letter_code
_entity_poly.pdbx_strand_id
1 'polypeptide(L)'
;MSIAAGVFSETSLVDIQVKIDEIWADAIQKQDYVANVDVVKAIIANQTAVISDLKGYKDRTVDIGWINACEIDDQACQVCTIDGDELSTNIAEKTLTTCREAPFKVEEGVFRSNMFDHEEVIAKGFLAAAQRLDEYWAAAAVAFLNAAAGSNAVTTGKGTVAAGGDTYVIPGFWDAGLMAYMNRVAIGNRFVNPYLVSGNNLYEQVWNAKYERGQAGDESKVLKFGSLPIYFDLFNIDAVNGEDIVTYMLHRGAAAFVTKNYYNKRVEGMDEHRWSMPSKNLPGVRYDVHYKNNCDAQGDTDAFTHQFKLVTYGDYFINPTGCTDTRTGVLRFICGEES
;
A
#
# COMPACT_ATOMS: atom_id res chain seq x y z
N MET A 1 -29.31 -6.68 -37.12
CA MET A 1 -28.22 -6.36 -36.17
C MET A 1 -26.92 -6.49 -36.95
N SER A 2 -26.35 -5.36 -37.37
CA SER A 2 -25.10 -5.33 -38.12
C SER A 2 -23.95 -5.53 -37.15
N ILE A 3 -23.25 -6.66 -37.24
CA ILE A 3 -22.00 -6.91 -36.52
C ILE A 3 -20.93 -6.18 -37.34
N ALA A 4 -20.71 -4.90 -37.04
CA ALA A 4 -19.56 -4.19 -37.57
C ALA A 4 -18.32 -4.76 -36.88
N ALA A 5 -17.35 -5.25 -37.67
CA ALA A 5 -16.03 -5.59 -37.16
C ALA A 5 -15.42 -4.36 -36.44
N GLY A 6 -14.78 -4.58 -35.30
CA GLY A 6 -14.13 -3.53 -34.51
C GLY A 6 -14.97 -2.85 -33.42
N VAL A 7 -16.23 -3.27 -33.17
CA VAL A 7 -17.04 -2.70 -32.07
C VAL A 7 -16.79 -3.48 -30.77
N PHE A 8 -16.20 -2.81 -29.78
CA PHE A 8 -16.04 -3.34 -28.42
C PHE A 8 -17.38 -3.30 -27.67
N SER A 9 -18.01 -4.46 -27.58
CA SER A 9 -19.33 -4.65 -26.98
C SER A 9 -19.23 -5.02 -25.49
N GLU A 10 -20.32 -4.87 -24.75
CA GLU A 10 -20.41 -5.39 -23.36
C GLU A 10 -20.07 -6.88 -23.28
N THR A 11 -20.44 -7.66 -24.29
CA THR A 11 -20.11 -9.08 -24.38
C THR A 11 -18.61 -9.31 -24.42
N SER A 12 -17.87 -8.57 -25.25
CA SER A 12 -16.41 -8.70 -25.33
C SER A 12 -15.70 -8.34 -24.02
N LEU A 13 -16.23 -7.36 -23.26
CA LEU A 13 -15.68 -7.00 -21.95
C LEU A 13 -15.94 -8.07 -20.90
N VAL A 14 -17.11 -8.70 -20.91
CA VAL A 14 -17.41 -9.85 -20.03
C VAL A 14 -16.51 -11.03 -20.35
N ASP A 15 -16.30 -11.34 -21.63
CA ASP A 15 -15.41 -12.43 -22.05
C ASP A 15 -13.95 -12.18 -21.62
N ILE A 16 -13.47 -10.93 -21.74
CA ILE A 16 -12.15 -10.53 -21.22
C ILE A 16 -12.09 -10.71 -19.70
N GLN A 17 -13.12 -10.32 -18.95
CA GLN A 17 -13.15 -10.49 -17.49
C GLN A 17 -13.13 -11.96 -17.07
N VAL A 18 -13.86 -12.82 -17.79
CA VAL A 18 -13.83 -14.27 -17.57
C VAL A 18 -12.43 -14.82 -17.84
N LYS A 19 -11.79 -14.42 -18.95
CA LYS A 19 -10.40 -14.83 -19.24
C LYS A 19 -9.41 -14.34 -18.20
N ILE A 20 -9.58 -13.13 -17.67
CA ILE A 20 -8.76 -12.63 -16.55
C ILE A 20 -8.90 -13.56 -15.34
N ASP A 21 -10.12 -13.97 -15.00
CA ASP A 21 -10.38 -14.86 -13.87
C ASP A 21 -9.82 -16.27 -14.10
N GLU A 22 -9.89 -16.79 -15.33
CA GLU A 22 -9.29 -18.08 -15.73
C GLU A 22 -7.77 -18.06 -15.63
N ILE A 23 -7.12 -17.03 -16.18
CA ILE A 23 -5.65 -16.85 -16.09
C ILE A 23 -5.22 -16.71 -14.63
N TRP A 24 -6.02 -16.01 -13.81
CA TRP A 24 -5.74 -15.85 -12.39
C TRP A 24 -5.94 -17.14 -11.58
N ALA A 25 -6.78 -18.05 -12.05
CA ALA A 25 -7.00 -19.35 -11.42
C ALA A 25 -5.88 -20.36 -11.73
N ASP A 26 -5.22 -20.23 -12.89
CA ASP A 26 -4.06 -21.05 -13.25
C ASP A 26 -2.84 -20.71 -12.39
N ALA A 27 -2.35 -21.69 -11.63
CA ALA A 27 -1.26 -21.49 -10.68
C ALA A 27 0.06 -21.06 -11.34
N ILE A 28 0.34 -21.45 -12.59
CA ILE A 28 1.59 -21.09 -13.27
C ILE A 28 1.48 -19.67 -13.81
N GLN A 29 0.44 -19.38 -14.58
CA GLN A 29 0.27 -18.04 -15.16
C GLN A 29 0.04 -16.97 -14.09
N LYS A 30 -0.63 -17.32 -12.99
CA LYS A 30 -0.81 -16.44 -11.84
C LYS A 30 0.52 -15.96 -11.26
N GLN A 31 1.56 -16.78 -11.20
CA GLN A 31 2.84 -16.38 -10.61
C GLN A 31 3.45 -15.17 -11.30
N ASP A 32 3.26 -15.04 -12.61
CA ASP A 32 3.80 -13.92 -13.38
C ASP A 32 3.11 -12.59 -13.05
N TYR A 33 1.86 -12.63 -12.59
CA TYR A 33 1.00 -11.44 -12.37
C TYR A 33 0.71 -11.15 -10.89
N VAL A 34 1.16 -12.01 -9.97
CA VAL A 34 1.07 -11.74 -8.53
C VAL A 34 2.10 -10.67 -8.17
N ALA A 35 1.59 -9.50 -7.77
CA ALA A 35 2.43 -8.41 -7.33
C ALA A 35 2.88 -8.62 -5.88
N ASN A 36 4.14 -8.28 -5.61
CA ASN A 36 4.68 -8.23 -4.25
C ASN A 36 4.19 -6.93 -3.58
N VAL A 37 3.16 -7.04 -2.74
CA VAL A 37 2.48 -5.86 -2.14
C VAL A 37 2.19 -6.03 -0.65
N ASP A 38 2.98 -6.82 0.04
CA ASP A 38 2.70 -7.21 1.41
C ASP A 38 2.82 -6.03 2.40
N VAL A 39 3.68 -5.03 2.12
CA VAL A 39 3.67 -3.77 2.88
C VAL A 39 2.32 -3.05 2.77
N VAL A 40 1.76 -2.94 1.56
CA VAL A 40 0.49 -2.23 1.35
C VAL A 40 -0.66 -2.99 2.04
N LYS A 41 -0.67 -4.32 1.93
CA LYS A 41 -1.65 -5.16 2.64
C LYS A 41 -1.54 -4.99 4.15
N ALA A 42 -0.33 -4.89 4.70
CA ALA A 42 -0.11 -4.64 6.12
C ALA A 42 -0.71 -3.29 6.56
N ILE A 43 -0.50 -2.23 5.76
CA ILE A 43 -1.09 -0.90 6.03
C ILE A 43 -2.62 -0.97 5.95
N ILE A 44 -3.20 -1.54 4.90
CA ILE A 44 -4.66 -1.65 4.73
C ILE A 44 -5.29 -2.47 5.85
N ALA A 45 -4.66 -3.56 6.31
CA ALA A 45 -5.18 -4.39 7.38
C ALA A 45 -5.17 -3.69 8.76
N ASN A 46 -4.26 -2.72 8.94
CA ASN A 46 -4.03 -2.05 10.21
C ASN A 46 -4.46 -0.57 10.22
N GLN A 47 -4.99 -0.03 9.12
CA GLN A 47 -5.55 1.31 9.10
C GLN A 47 -6.88 1.34 9.87
N THR A 48 -7.11 2.43 10.61
CA THR A 48 -8.36 2.69 11.35
C THR A 48 -9.07 3.94 10.86
N ALA A 49 -8.52 4.62 9.85
CA ALA A 49 -9.11 5.82 9.27
C ALA A 49 -10.42 5.47 8.56
N VAL A 50 -11.48 6.22 8.86
CA VAL A 50 -12.72 6.18 8.08
C VAL A 50 -12.53 7.11 6.91
N ILE A 51 -12.43 6.54 5.71
CA ILE A 51 -12.27 7.30 4.47
C ILE A 51 -13.66 7.60 3.94
N SER A 52 -14.05 8.88 3.91
CA SER A 52 -15.23 9.32 3.18
C SER A 52 -14.83 10.18 1.98
N ASP A 53 -15.29 9.77 0.79
CA ASP A 53 -15.14 10.59 -0.40
C ASP A 53 -16.02 11.84 -0.28
N LEU A 54 -15.41 13.01 -0.46
CA LEU A 54 -16.15 14.26 -0.64
C LEU A 54 -16.99 14.16 -1.92
N LYS A 55 -18.31 14.19 -1.79
CA LYS A 55 -19.25 14.28 -2.91
C LYS A 55 -19.32 15.73 -3.38
N GLY A 56 -18.56 16.10 -4.41
CA GLY A 56 -18.59 17.44 -5.02
C GLY A 56 -17.54 17.65 -6.11
N TYR A 57 -17.51 18.85 -6.71
CA TYR A 57 -16.61 19.27 -7.82
C TYR A 57 -15.11 19.32 -7.44
N LYS A 58 -14.76 19.08 -6.17
CA LYS A 58 -13.36 18.95 -5.72
C LYS A 58 -12.91 17.51 -5.98
N ASP A 59 -12.52 17.24 -7.21
CA ASP A 59 -12.30 15.89 -7.71
C ASP A 59 -11.14 15.12 -7.06
N ARG A 60 -10.32 15.75 -6.22
CA ARG A 60 -9.12 15.13 -5.61
C ARG A 60 -8.94 15.35 -4.11
N THR A 61 -9.93 15.84 -3.39
CA THR A 61 -9.82 16.05 -1.93
C THR A 61 -10.51 14.95 -1.13
N VAL A 62 -9.88 14.54 -0.03
CA VAL A 62 -10.41 13.61 0.96
C VAL A 62 -10.35 14.30 2.32
N ASP A 63 -11.42 14.17 3.11
CA ASP A 63 -11.48 14.75 4.45
C ASP A 63 -11.03 13.73 5.48
N ILE A 64 -10.06 14.12 6.29
CA ILE A 64 -9.66 13.38 7.49
C ILE A 64 -10.10 14.23 8.68
N GLY A 65 -11.05 13.74 9.47
CA GLY A 65 -11.53 14.40 10.68
C GLY A 65 -10.95 13.78 11.95
N TRP A 66 -10.51 14.62 12.89
CA TRP A 66 -10.09 14.18 14.22
C TRP A 66 -10.42 15.23 15.29
N ILE A 67 -10.40 14.80 16.56
CA ILE A 67 -10.58 15.66 17.73
C ILE A 67 -9.18 16.00 18.25
N ASN A 68 -8.88 17.29 18.39
CA ASN A 68 -7.64 17.75 19.01
C ASN A 68 -7.90 18.09 20.48
N ALA A 69 -7.21 17.42 21.40
CA ALA A 69 -7.35 17.59 22.85
C ALA A 69 -5.97 17.79 23.53
N CYS A 70 -5.10 18.54 22.85
CA CYS A 70 -3.68 18.54 23.18
C CYS A 70 -3.21 19.57 24.21
N GLU A 71 -4.03 20.58 24.45
CA GLU A 71 -3.77 21.65 25.40
C GLU A 71 -4.77 21.51 26.55
N ILE A 72 -4.63 20.43 27.33
CA ILE A 72 -5.33 20.33 28.61
C ILE A 72 -4.24 20.33 29.67
N ASP A 73 -3.99 21.50 30.23
CA ASP A 73 -3.05 21.65 31.33
C ASP A 73 -3.66 21.20 32.66
N ASP A 74 -2.82 20.61 33.50
CA ASP A 74 -3.15 20.37 34.90
C ASP A 74 -3.15 21.70 35.65
N GLN A 75 -4.29 22.08 36.22
CA GLN A 75 -4.42 23.25 37.06
C GLN A 75 -4.82 22.84 38.47
N ALA A 76 -4.21 23.46 39.48
CA ALA A 76 -4.58 23.25 40.87
C ALA A 76 -6.05 23.65 41.10
N CYS A 77 -6.79 22.82 41.83
CA CYS A 77 -8.23 23.00 42.03
C CYS A 77 -8.57 24.39 42.60
N GLN A 78 -9.25 25.22 41.80
CA GLN A 78 -9.92 26.42 42.26
C GLN A 78 -11.43 26.20 42.31
N VAL A 79 -12.04 26.51 43.45
CA VAL A 79 -13.48 26.23 43.73
C VAL A 79 -14.42 27.10 42.88
N CYS A 80 -13.93 28.21 42.33
CA CYS A 80 -14.76 29.25 41.73
C CYS A 80 -14.57 29.46 40.22
N THR A 81 -13.66 28.74 39.58
CA THR A 81 -13.28 28.95 38.18
C THR A 81 -13.25 27.61 37.47
N ILE A 82 -14.25 27.35 36.63
CA ILE A 82 -14.23 26.24 35.66
C ILE A 82 -13.88 26.91 34.34
N ASP A 83 -12.59 26.98 34.05
CA ASP A 83 -12.04 27.52 32.82
C ASP A 83 -11.03 26.51 32.27
N GLY A 84 -10.93 26.41 30.96
CA GLY A 84 -10.11 25.42 30.29
C GLY A 84 -10.24 25.56 28.78
N ASP A 85 -9.21 25.12 28.05
CA ASP A 85 -9.16 25.30 26.60
C ASP A 85 -10.28 24.53 25.89
N GLU A 86 -10.89 25.17 24.88
CA GLU A 86 -11.96 24.57 24.09
C GLU A 86 -11.40 23.47 23.17
N LEU A 87 -11.98 22.26 23.27
CA LEU A 87 -11.65 21.15 22.39
C LEU A 87 -12.08 21.47 20.96
N SER A 88 -11.13 21.52 20.03
CA SER A 88 -11.41 21.76 18.61
C SER A 88 -11.55 20.44 17.83
N THR A 89 -12.56 20.37 16.98
CA THR A 89 -12.65 19.35 15.93
C THR A 89 -11.96 19.87 14.68
N ASN A 90 -10.85 19.26 14.29
CA ASN A 90 -10.11 19.64 13.09
C ASN A 90 -10.45 18.70 11.94
N ILE A 91 -10.72 19.29 10.78
CA ILE A 91 -10.88 18.58 9.50
C ILE A 91 -9.72 19.05 8.62
N ALA A 92 -8.85 18.14 8.20
CA ALA A 92 -7.89 18.46 7.15
C ALA A 92 -8.36 17.90 5.81
N GLU A 93 -8.59 18.80 4.85
CA GLU A 93 -8.71 18.43 3.45
C GLU A 93 -7.31 18.00 2.96
N LYS A 94 -7.16 16.74 2.54
CA LYS A 94 -5.94 16.23 1.90
C LYS A 94 -6.20 16.01 0.42
N THR A 95 -5.34 16.56 -0.43
CA THR A 95 -5.41 16.35 -1.88
C THR A 95 -4.64 15.11 -2.27
N LEU A 96 -5.24 14.23 -3.05
CA LEU A 96 -4.56 13.10 -3.70
C LEU A 96 -3.67 13.66 -4.81
N THR A 97 -2.35 13.54 -4.63
CA THR A 97 -1.37 14.10 -5.57
C THR A 97 -0.83 13.07 -6.54
N THR A 98 -0.78 11.79 -6.13
CA THR A 98 -0.19 10.74 -6.94
C THR A 98 -1.20 10.20 -7.95
N CYS A 99 -0.84 10.29 -9.23
CA CYS A 99 -1.52 9.67 -10.36
C CYS A 99 -0.51 8.83 -11.13
N ARG A 100 -0.85 7.57 -11.39
CA ARG A 100 -0.05 6.67 -12.24
C ARG A 100 -0.92 6.00 -13.28
N GLU A 101 -0.31 5.74 -14.43
CA GLU A 101 -0.97 5.09 -15.55
C GLU A 101 -0.10 4.01 -16.17
N ALA A 102 -0.76 2.94 -16.63
CA ALA A 102 -0.13 1.83 -17.34
C ALA A 102 -0.89 1.62 -18.67
N PRO A 103 -0.41 2.22 -19.78
CA PRO A 103 -1.01 2.06 -21.09
C PRO A 103 -0.47 0.81 -21.81
N PHE A 104 -1.33 0.14 -22.57
CA PHE A 104 -0.95 -0.90 -23.52
C PHE A 104 -1.84 -0.86 -24.77
N LYS A 105 -1.37 -1.46 -25.86
CA LYS A 105 -2.11 -1.51 -27.13
C LYS A 105 -2.06 -2.90 -27.75
N VAL A 106 -3.12 -3.27 -28.44
CA VAL A 106 -3.28 -4.55 -29.12
C VAL A 106 -3.79 -4.29 -30.53
N GLU A 107 -3.06 -4.80 -31.53
CA GLU A 107 -3.41 -4.62 -32.95
C GLU A 107 -4.19 -5.84 -33.45
N GLU A 108 -5.36 -5.62 -34.05
CA GLU A 108 -6.25 -6.69 -34.51
C GLU A 108 -5.65 -7.49 -35.68
N GLY A 109 -4.87 -6.84 -36.53
CA GLY A 109 -4.27 -7.44 -37.73
C GLY A 109 -3.38 -8.66 -37.43
N VAL A 110 -2.70 -8.65 -36.27
CA VAL A 110 -1.80 -9.72 -35.84
C VAL A 110 -2.57 -11.02 -35.56
N PHE A 111 -3.81 -10.93 -35.11
CA PHE A 111 -4.61 -12.08 -34.68
C PHE A 111 -5.24 -12.85 -35.84
N ARG A 112 -5.18 -12.34 -37.08
CA ARG A 112 -5.69 -13.04 -38.27
C ARG A 112 -4.94 -14.33 -38.60
N SER A 113 -3.66 -14.41 -38.20
CA SER A 113 -2.78 -15.55 -38.44
C SER A 113 -2.18 -16.13 -37.16
N ASN A 114 -2.57 -15.62 -35.99
CA ASN A 114 -2.01 -16.05 -34.71
C ASN A 114 -2.80 -17.22 -34.11
N MET A 115 -2.14 -18.03 -33.29
CA MET A 115 -2.76 -19.14 -32.57
C MET A 115 -3.42 -18.72 -31.25
N PHE A 116 -3.18 -17.47 -30.81
CA PHE A 116 -3.71 -16.92 -29.58
C PHE A 116 -4.94 -16.08 -29.85
N ASP A 117 -5.89 -16.11 -28.92
CA ASP A 117 -7.10 -15.31 -29.00
C ASP A 117 -6.83 -13.84 -28.64
N HIS A 118 -7.52 -12.94 -29.32
CA HIS A 118 -7.41 -11.50 -29.10
C HIS A 118 -7.76 -11.11 -27.65
N GLU A 119 -8.83 -11.69 -27.10
CA GLU A 119 -9.29 -11.44 -25.74
C GLU A 119 -8.30 -11.95 -24.69
N GLU A 120 -7.56 -13.03 -24.97
CA GLU A 120 -6.55 -13.57 -24.05
C GLU A 120 -5.36 -12.62 -23.93
N VAL A 121 -4.91 -12.03 -25.05
CA VAL A 121 -3.82 -11.06 -25.03
C VAL A 121 -4.23 -9.78 -24.31
N ILE A 122 -5.47 -9.32 -24.52
CA ILE A 122 -6.00 -8.17 -23.78
C ILE A 122 -6.08 -8.47 -22.27
N ALA A 123 -6.55 -9.66 -21.88
CA ALA A 123 -6.62 -10.08 -20.48
C ALA A 123 -5.24 -10.10 -19.81
N LYS A 124 -4.21 -10.66 -20.48
CA LYS A 124 -2.81 -10.62 -20.01
C LYS A 124 -2.28 -9.19 -19.91
N GLY A 125 -2.63 -8.32 -20.87
CA GLY A 125 -2.30 -6.90 -20.82
C GLY A 125 -2.87 -6.20 -19.58
N PHE A 126 -4.13 -6.49 -19.22
CA PHE A 126 -4.75 -5.97 -18.00
C PHE A 126 -4.06 -6.46 -16.73
N LEU A 127 -3.74 -7.75 -16.64
CA LEU A 127 -3.06 -8.33 -15.48
C LEU A 127 -1.63 -7.75 -15.31
N ALA A 128 -0.87 -7.65 -16.39
CA ALA A 128 0.46 -7.05 -16.36
C ALA A 128 0.42 -5.56 -15.98
N ALA A 129 -0.54 -4.80 -16.53
CA ALA A 129 -0.71 -3.39 -16.18
C ALA A 129 -1.11 -3.21 -14.71
N ALA A 130 -2.02 -4.05 -14.19
CA ALA A 130 -2.43 -4.02 -12.80
C ALA A 130 -1.26 -4.36 -11.86
N GLN A 131 -0.49 -5.41 -12.17
CA GLN A 131 0.70 -5.78 -11.40
C GLN A 131 1.70 -4.63 -11.29
N ARG A 132 1.99 -3.92 -12.39
CA ARG A 132 2.94 -2.79 -12.37
C ARG A 132 2.45 -1.64 -11.50
N LEU A 133 1.15 -1.37 -11.48
CA LEU A 133 0.56 -0.35 -10.60
C LEU A 133 0.58 -0.80 -9.14
N ASP A 134 0.30 -2.07 -8.88
CA ASP A 134 0.35 -2.68 -7.54
C ASP A 134 1.78 -2.63 -6.96
N GLU A 135 2.81 -3.01 -7.74
CA GLU A 135 4.22 -2.94 -7.36
C GLU A 135 4.68 -1.49 -7.11
N TYR A 136 4.21 -0.55 -7.93
CA TYR A 136 4.46 0.87 -7.69
C TYR A 136 3.93 1.32 -6.32
N TRP A 137 2.70 0.93 -5.97
CA TRP A 137 2.12 1.27 -4.67
C TRP A 137 2.93 0.67 -3.52
N ALA A 138 3.46 -0.55 -3.67
CA ALA A 138 4.33 -1.13 -2.66
C ALA A 138 5.64 -0.36 -2.46
N ALA A 139 6.31 0.02 -3.54
CA ALA A 139 7.50 0.87 -3.46
C ALA A 139 7.19 2.25 -2.85
N ALA A 140 6.06 2.85 -3.26
CA ALA A 140 5.60 4.13 -2.73
C ALA A 140 5.25 4.05 -1.23
N ALA A 141 4.72 2.92 -0.76
CA ALA A 141 4.47 2.70 0.66
C ALA A 141 5.76 2.72 1.47
N VAL A 142 6.81 2.03 1.01
CA VAL A 142 8.11 2.03 1.71
C VAL A 142 8.74 3.43 1.70
N ALA A 143 8.69 4.12 0.57
CA ALA A 143 9.17 5.51 0.46
C ALA A 143 8.41 6.46 1.41
N PHE A 144 7.09 6.27 1.54
CA PHE A 144 6.27 6.98 2.51
C PHE A 144 6.69 6.67 3.96
N LEU A 145 6.93 5.40 4.31
CA LEU A 145 7.36 5.02 5.66
C LEU A 145 8.72 5.62 6.03
N ASN A 146 9.64 5.72 5.07
CA ASN A 146 10.90 6.42 5.25
C ASN A 146 10.71 7.90 5.55
N ALA A 147 9.85 8.59 4.77
CA ALA A 147 9.56 10.00 4.99
C ALA A 147 8.75 10.25 6.27
N ALA A 148 7.96 9.27 6.72
CA ALA A 148 7.12 9.31 7.91
C ALA A 148 7.85 8.91 9.19
N ALA A 149 9.09 8.43 9.11
CA ALA A 149 9.83 7.95 10.26
C ALA A 149 10.03 9.08 11.29
N GLY A 150 9.54 8.85 12.50
CA GLY A 150 9.73 9.74 13.64
C GLY A 150 10.95 9.34 14.47
N SER A 151 11.23 10.15 15.49
CA SER A 151 12.33 9.87 16.41
C SER A 151 11.86 8.93 17.53
N ASN A 152 12.66 7.90 17.79
CA ASN A 152 12.43 7.02 18.93
C ASN A 152 12.71 7.73 20.26
N ALA A 153 11.72 7.75 21.17
CA ALA A 153 11.87 8.33 22.51
C ALA A 153 12.75 7.49 23.46
N VAL A 154 12.96 6.21 23.16
CA VAL A 154 13.76 5.30 23.99
C VAL A 154 15.20 5.28 23.47
N THR A 155 16.05 6.09 24.09
CA THR A 155 17.47 6.26 23.71
C THR A 155 18.43 5.28 24.39
N THR A 156 17.93 4.42 25.28
CA THR A 156 18.74 3.44 26.02
C THR A 156 18.40 2.01 25.61
N GLY A 157 19.36 1.09 25.63
CA GLY A 157 19.13 -0.34 25.40
C GLY A 157 19.98 -0.97 24.30
N LYS A 158 19.34 -1.81 23.48
CA LYS A 158 19.98 -2.58 22.40
C LYS A 158 20.18 -1.77 21.11
N GLY A 159 19.57 -0.58 21.02
CA GLY A 159 19.69 0.29 19.87
C GLY A 159 20.09 1.71 20.26
N THR A 160 20.80 2.37 19.35
CA THR A 160 21.25 3.76 19.46
C THR A 160 20.41 4.63 18.53
N VAL A 161 19.88 5.75 19.04
CA VAL A 161 19.06 6.67 18.23
C VAL A 161 19.96 7.74 17.66
N ALA A 162 20.09 7.77 16.33
CA ALA A 162 20.90 8.76 15.64
C ALA A 162 20.18 10.12 15.55
N ALA A 163 20.93 11.17 15.21
CA ALA A 163 20.41 12.53 15.08
C ALA A 163 19.28 12.69 14.03
N GLY A 164 19.11 11.72 13.12
CA GLY A 164 18.03 11.66 12.14
C GLY A 164 16.74 10.96 12.62
N GLY A 165 16.71 10.45 13.86
CA GLY A 165 15.56 9.72 14.42
C GLY A 165 15.60 8.20 14.22
N ASP A 166 16.50 7.73 13.36
CA ASP A 166 16.72 6.30 13.11
C ASP A 166 17.30 5.58 14.34
N THR A 167 16.82 4.36 14.58
CA THR A 167 17.38 3.51 15.62
C THR A 167 18.28 2.44 15.01
N TYR A 168 19.59 2.54 15.22
CA TYR A 168 20.57 1.54 14.81
C TYR A 168 20.62 0.42 15.83
N VAL A 169 20.47 -0.82 15.38
CA VAL A 169 20.57 -2.03 16.19
C VAL A 169 21.64 -2.93 15.59
N ILE A 170 22.64 -3.27 16.41
CA ILE A 170 23.78 -4.11 16.00
C ILE A 170 23.26 -5.46 15.47
N PRO A 171 23.83 -5.99 14.36
CA PRO A 171 23.39 -7.25 13.74
C PRO A 171 23.19 -8.43 14.70
N GLY A 172 24.09 -8.59 15.68
CA GLY A 172 24.01 -9.67 16.68
C GLY A 172 22.81 -9.59 17.63
N PHE A 173 22.09 -8.47 17.67
CA PHE A 173 20.90 -8.30 18.50
C PHE A 173 19.59 -8.56 17.76
N TRP A 174 19.60 -8.88 16.45
CA TRP A 174 18.41 -9.24 15.68
C TRP A 174 17.96 -10.67 15.95
N ASP A 175 17.56 -10.92 17.21
CA ASP A 175 17.14 -12.20 17.74
C ASP A 175 15.74 -12.13 18.41
N ALA A 176 15.25 -13.27 18.91
CA ALA A 176 13.99 -13.31 19.66
C ALA A 176 14.01 -12.40 20.91
N GLY A 177 15.18 -12.12 21.47
CA GLY A 177 15.36 -11.19 22.58
C GLY A 177 15.20 -9.72 22.19
N LEU A 178 15.26 -9.37 20.89
CA LEU A 178 14.96 -8.02 20.41
C LEU A 178 13.50 -7.67 20.62
N MET A 179 12.58 -8.63 20.54
CA MET A 179 11.15 -8.39 20.67
C MET A 179 10.77 -7.76 22.02
N ALA A 180 11.50 -8.10 23.09
CA ALA A 180 11.32 -7.45 24.40
C ALA A 180 11.76 -5.97 24.38
N TYR A 181 12.85 -5.66 23.68
CA TYR A 181 13.27 -4.28 23.46
C TYR A 181 12.26 -3.52 22.60
N MET A 182 11.79 -4.11 21.50
CA MET A 182 10.76 -3.54 20.62
C MET A 182 9.46 -3.25 21.38
N ASN A 183 9.02 -4.14 22.27
CA ASN A 183 7.86 -3.90 23.12
C ASN A 183 8.09 -2.72 24.08
N ARG A 184 9.27 -2.64 24.71
CA ARG A 184 9.64 -1.48 25.53
C ARG A 184 9.65 -0.18 24.72
N VAL A 185 10.17 -0.22 23.49
CA VAL A 185 10.18 0.92 22.57
C VAL A 185 8.75 1.34 22.24
N ALA A 186 7.86 0.40 21.94
CA ALA A 186 6.45 0.70 21.73
C ALA A 186 5.79 1.38 22.94
N ILE A 187 6.03 0.85 24.16
CA ILE A 187 5.50 1.47 25.40
C ILE A 187 6.06 2.88 25.59
N GLY A 188 7.38 3.07 25.42
CA GLY A 188 8.03 4.36 25.58
C GLY A 188 7.54 5.41 24.58
N ASN A 189 7.20 4.98 23.35
CA ASN A 189 6.62 5.84 22.31
C ASN A 189 5.09 5.90 22.37
N ARG A 190 4.46 5.28 23.37
CA ARG A 190 3.00 5.24 23.58
C ARG A 190 2.22 4.64 22.41
N PHE A 191 2.78 3.63 21.75
CA PHE A 191 2.10 2.93 20.68
C PHE A 191 1.06 1.95 21.22
N VAL A 192 -0.20 2.12 20.82
CA VAL A 192 -1.29 1.17 21.05
C VAL A 192 -1.34 0.14 19.92
N ASN A 193 -1.20 -1.14 20.26
CA ASN A 193 -1.21 -2.26 19.31
C ASN A 193 -0.24 -2.09 18.12
N PRO A 194 1.06 -1.91 18.35
CA PRO A 194 2.04 -1.77 17.28
C PRO A 194 2.18 -3.06 16.46
N TYR A 195 2.58 -2.91 15.20
CA TYR A 195 2.97 -4.01 14.33
C TYR A 195 4.30 -3.70 13.65
N LEU A 196 5.00 -4.74 13.22
CA LEU A 196 6.27 -4.66 12.53
C LEU A 196 6.09 -4.95 11.05
N VAL A 197 6.82 -4.23 10.21
CA VAL A 197 6.96 -4.51 8.79
C VAL A 197 8.44 -4.62 8.48
N SER A 198 8.89 -5.78 8.01
CA SER A 198 10.30 -6.09 7.79
C SER A 198 10.54 -6.62 6.39
N GLY A 199 11.72 -6.33 5.83
CA GLY A 199 12.29 -7.08 4.72
C GLY A 199 12.95 -8.37 5.20
N ASN A 200 14.13 -8.70 4.68
CA ASN A 200 14.82 -9.95 4.97
C ASN A 200 15.30 -10.10 6.44
N ASN A 201 15.53 -8.99 7.15
CA ASN A 201 16.22 -8.94 8.46
C ASN A 201 15.73 -9.96 9.52
N LEU A 202 14.41 -10.09 9.68
CA LEU A 202 13.80 -10.94 10.70
C LEU A 202 13.18 -12.22 10.14
N TYR A 203 13.17 -12.39 8.81
CA TYR A 203 12.39 -13.45 8.16
C TYR A 203 12.89 -14.84 8.55
N GLU A 204 14.19 -15.10 8.41
CA GLU A 204 14.79 -16.40 8.70
C GLU A 204 14.68 -16.78 10.18
N GLN A 205 14.89 -15.80 11.08
CA GLN A 205 14.78 -16.02 12.53
C GLN A 205 13.35 -16.37 12.95
N VAL A 206 12.36 -15.68 12.38
CA VAL A 206 10.94 -15.97 12.64
C VAL A 206 10.53 -17.31 12.02
N TRP A 207 11.04 -17.64 10.84
CA TRP A 207 10.82 -18.92 10.19
C TRP A 207 11.37 -20.06 11.05
N ASN A 208 12.65 -20.02 11.41
CA ASN A 208 13.30 -21.04 12.22
C ASN A 208 12.58 -21.22 13.55
N ALA A 209 12.23 -20.13 14.24
CA ALA A 209 11.48 -20.22 15.50
C ALA A 209 10.14 -20.97 15.33
N LYS A 210 9.38 -20.71 14.26
CA LYS A 210 8.09 -21.39 14.01
C LYS A 210 8.25 -22.89 13.79
N TYR A 211 9.30 -23.32 13.09
CA TYR A 211 9.55 -24.74 12.78
C TYR A 211 10.25 -25.49 13.91
N GLU A 212 10.99 -24.79 14.76
CA GLU A 212 11.59 -25.34 15.99
C GLU A 212 10.57 -25.45 17.14
N ARG A 213 9.30 -25.09 16.91
CA ARG A 213 8.23 -25.18 17.90
C ARG A 213 8.07 -26.63 18.39
N GLY A 214 8.29 -26.84 19.70
CA GLY A 214 8.16 -28.13 20.37
C GLY A 214 9.50 -28.80 20.70
N GLN A 215 10.63 -28.21 20.30
CA GLN A 215 11.92 -28.56 20.89
C GLN A 215 12.08 -27.89 22.27
N ALA A 216 12.67 -28.62 23.23
CA ALA A 216 12.81 -28.17 24.61
C ALA A 216 13.70 -26.91 24.68
N GLY A 217 13.10 -25.76 25.03
CA GLY A 217 13.78 -24.46 25.15
C GLY A 217 13.36 -23.42 24.11
N ASP A 218 12.89 -23.85 22.93
CA ASP A 218 12.63 -22.97 21.78
C ASP A 218 11.17 -22.47 21.68
N GLU A 219 10.26 -23.03 22.49
CA GLU A 219 8.89 -22.51 22.63
C GLU A 219 8.89 -21.03 23.08
N SER A 220 9.88 -20.64 23.88
CA SER A 220 10.04 -19.27 24.35
C SER A 220 10.35 -18.28 23.22
N LYS A 221 11.03 -18.73 22.15
CA LYS A 221 11.35 -17.89 20.98
C LYS A 221 10.11 -17.64 20.14
N VAL A 222 9.27 -18.67 19.94
CA VAL A 222 7.99 -18.54 19.23
C VAL A 222 7.07 -17.54 19.93
N LEU A 223 6.97 -17.62 21.26
CA LEU A 223 6.15 -16.70 22.05
C LEU A 223 6.69 -15.25 21.98
N LYS A 224 8.01 -15.06 21.98
CA LYS A 224 8.63 -13.74 21.81
C LYS A 224 8.33 -13.15 20.44
N PHE A 225 8.49 -13.91 19.36
CA PHE A 225 8.14 -13.42 18.02
C PHE A 225 6.64 -13.23 17.82
N GLY A 226 5.80 -14.01 18.52
CA GLY A 226 4.34 -13.84 18.52
C GLY A 226 3.84 -12.66 19.36
N SER A 227 4.71 -11.95 20.09
CA SER A 227 4.29 -10.82 20.94
C SER A 227 3.87 -9.58 20.16
N LEU A 228 4.34 -9.43 18.93
CA LEU A 228 4.00 -8.35 18.01
C LEU A 228 3.65 -8.95 16.64
N PRO A 229 2.57 -8.50 15.96
CA PRO A 229 2.32 -8.90 14.58
C PRO A 229 3.46 -8.44 13.67
N ILE A 230 4.01 -9.35 12.86
CA ILE A 230 5.09 -9.06 11.90
C ILE A 230 4.59 -9.39 10.50
N TYR A 231 4.71 -8.41 9.61
CA TYR A 231 4.49 -8.55 8.18
C TYR A 231 5.84 -8.52 7.46
N PHE A 232 5.98 -9.34 6.44
CA PHE A 232 7.21 -9.43 5.66
C PHE A 232 6.96 -9.03 4.22
N ASP A 233 7.79 -8.12 3.71
CA ASP A 233 7.89 -7.80 2.30
C ASP A 233 9.36 -7.88 1.89
N LEU A 234 9.74 -9.06 1.39
CA LEU A 234 11.13 -9.41 1.09
C LEU A 234 11.66 -8.71 -0.17
N PHE A 235 10.78 -8.07 -0.95
CA PHE A 235 11.15 -7.50 -2.24
C PHE A 235 11.25 -5.99 -2.17
N ASN A 236 10.22 -5.32 -1.64
CA ASN A 236 10.13 -3.86 -1.75
C ASN A 236 10.94 -3.13 -0.67
N ILE A 237 11.00 -3.66 0.55
CA ILE A 237 11.67 -2.96 1.67
C ILE A 237 13.15 -2.83 1.40
N ASP A 238 13.80 -3.93 1.07
CA ASP A 238 15.25 -3.94 0.86
C ASP A 238 15.59 -3.29 -0.49
N ALA A 239 14.75 -3.44 -1.53
CA ALA A 239 14.98 -2.77 -2.82
C ALA A 239 14.88 -1.23 -2.75
N VAL A 240 13.98 -0.69 -1.93
CA VAL A 240 13.81 0.77 -1.79
C VAL A 240 14.85 1.37 -0.83
N ASN A 241 15.26 0.64 0.20
CA ASN A 241 16.24 1.11 1.18
C ASN A 241 17.71 0.85 0.76
N GLY A 242 17.94 0.03 -0.26
CA GLY A 242 19.26 -0.21 -0.81
C GLY A 242 20.12 -1.09 0.12
N GLU A 243 21.24 -0.54 0.59
CA GLU A 243 22.19 -1.27 1.45
C GLU A 243 21.70 -1.38 2.90
N ASP A 244 20.78 -0.49 3.31
CA ASP A 244 20.23 -0.48 4.66
C ASP A 244 19.19 -1.58 4.82
N ILE A 245 19.46 -2.51 5.74
CA ILE A 245 18.50 -3.54 6.13
C ILE A 245 17.58 -2.96 7.21
N VAL A 246 16.32 -2.70 6.84
CA VAL A 246 15.39 -1.92 7.66
C VAL A 246 14.21 -2.76 8.17
N THR A 247 13.79 -2.47 9.39
CA THR A 247 12.49 -2.88 9.94
C THR A 247 11.75 -1.67 10.45
N TYR A 248 10.48 -1.55 10.07
CA TYR A 248 9.60 -0.49 10.55
C TYR A 248 8.72 -1.01 11.68
N MET A 249 8.51 -0.17 12.69
CA MET A 249 7.44 -0.36 13.68
C MET A 249 6.39 0.72 13.47
N LEU A 250 5.15 0.29 13.29
CA LEU A 250 4.04 1.19 13.06
C LEU A 250 3.02 1.02 14.17
N HIS A 251 2.50 2.16 14.60
CA HIS A 251 1.28 2.22 15.38
C HIS A 251 0.07 1.86 14.50
N ARG A 252 -0.88 1.11 15.05
CA ARG A 252 -2.11 0.77 14.32
C ARG A 252 -2.91 2.05 14.06
N GLY A 253 -3.20 2.32 12.79
CA GLY A 253 -3.86 3.55 12.36
C GLY A 253 -2.97 4.79 12.26
N ALA A 254 -1.63 4.67 12.34
CA ALA A 254 -0.74 5.80 12.04
C ALA A 254 -0.58 6.09 10.54
N ALA A 255 -0.67 5.06 9.70
CA ALA A 255 -0.66 5.20 8.26
C ALA A 255 -2.03 4.81 7.68
N ALA A 256 -2.49 5.57 6.69
CA ALA A 256 -3.68 5.25 5.91
C ALA A 256 -3.31 5.27 4.41
N PHE A 257 -3.86 4.29 3.68
CA PHE A 257 -3.76 4.26 2.24
C PHE A 257 -5.13 4.59 1.64
N VAL A 258 -5.17 5.62 0.81
CA VAL A 258 -6.41 6.11 0.22
C VAL A 258 -6.29 6.08 -1.28
N THR A 259 -7.24 5.42 -1.94
CA THR A 259 -7.37 5.43 -3.40
C THR A 259 -8.74 5.95 -3.79
N LYS A 260 -8.80 6.73 -4.86
CA LYS A 260 -10.05 7.24 -5.43
C LYS A 260 -10.22 6.75 -6.86
N ASN A 261 -11.46 6.42 -7.18
CA ASN A 261 -11.87 5.98 -8.51
C ASN A 261 -13.00 6.89 -9.01
N TYR A 262 -12.98 7.24 -10.28
CA TYR A 262 -13.98 8.14 -10.85
C TYR A 262 -15.23 7.41 -11.35
N TYR A 263 -15.11 6.14 -11.74
CA TYR A 263 -16.17 5.45 -12.48
C TYR A 263 -16.82 4.31 -11.67
N ASN A 264 -18.01 4.56 -11.12
CA ASN A 264 -18.81 3.50 -10.48
C ASN A 264 -19.62 2.65 -11.47
N LYS A 265 -19.82 3.15 -12.68
CA LYS A 265 -20.52 2.51 -13.81
C LYS A 265 -19.76 2.81 -15.10
N ARG A 266 -19.92 1.97 -16.12
CA ARG A 266 -19.35 2.23 -17.46
C ARG A 266 -19.91 3.55 -17.98
N VAL A 267 -19.03 4.41 -18.47
CA VAL A 267 -19.37 5.65 -19.15
C VAL A 267 -18.86 5.54 -20.57
N GLU A 268 -19.76 5.73 -21.53
CA GLU A 268 -19.41 5.80 -22.95
C GLU A 268 -19.33 7.27 -23.35
N GLY A 269 -18.11 7.69 -23.69
CA GLY A 269 -17.88 8.91 -24.45
C GLY A 269 -18.10 8.67 -25.94
N MET A 270 -17.91 9.70 -26.74
CA MET A 270 -18.16 9.63 -28.19
C MET A 270 -17.23 8.63 -28.91
N ASP A 271 -15.95 8.57 -28.50
CA ASP A 271 -14.93 7.66 -29.06
C ASP A 271 -14.16 6.87 -27.97
N GLU A 272 -14.60 6.96 -26.71
CA GLU A 272 -13.88 6.39 -25.58
C GLU A 272 -14.83 5.65 -24.64
N HIS A 273 -14.44 4.48 -24.17
CA HIS A 273 -15.14 3.80 -23.09
C HIS A 273 -14.33 3.88 -21.81
N ARG A 274 -15.03 4.14 -20.69
CA ARG A 274 -14.40 4.27 -19.37
C ARG A 274 -15.14 3.42 -18.35
N TRP A 275 -14.43 2.69 -17.52
CA TRP A 275 -14.99 1.90 -16.41
C TRP A 275 -13.94 1.71 -15.32
N SER A 276 -14.29 1.14 -14.15
CA SER A 276 -13.30 0.78 -13.13
C SER A 276 -13.30 -0.70 -12.83
N MET A 277 -12.11 -1.29 -12.72
CA MET A 277 -11.91 -2.70 -12.38
C MET A 277 -11.18 -2.87 -11.03
N PRO A 278 -11.51 -3.85 -10.20
CA PRO A 278 -10.80 -4.09 -8.94
C PRO A 278 -9.39 -4.65 -9.18
N SER A 279 -8.43 -4.29 -8.32
CA SER A 279 -7.15 -5.00 -8.25
C SER A 279 -7.37 -6.42 -7.72
N LYS A 280 -6.64 -7.38 -8.27
CA LYS A 280 -6.62 -8.77 -7.76
C LYS A 280 -5.58 -8.97 -6.65
N ASN A 281 -4.58 -8.08 -6.55
CA ASN A 281 -3.52 -8.16 -5.54
C ASN A 281 -3.85 -7.34 -4.29
N LEU A 282 -4.51 -6.19 -4.44
CA LEU A 282 -4.79 -5.23 -3.38
C LEU A 282 -6.28 -5.19 -3.01
N PRO A 283 -6.66 -5.51 -1.76
CA PRO A 283 -8.06 -5.45 -1.34
C PRO A 283 -8.56 -4.00 -1.28
N GLY A 284 -9.74 -3.74 -1.85
CA GLY A 284 -10.39 -2.42 -1.82
C GLY A 284 -9.87 -1.42 -2.86
N VAL A 285 -8.78 -1.72 -3.55
CA VAL A 285 -8.22 -0.88 -4.63
C VAL A 285 -8.94 -1.19 -5.94
N ARG A 286 -9.23 -0.16 -6.72
CA ARG A 286 -9.71 -0.28 -8.10
C ARG A 286 -8.87 0.61 -9.01
N TYR A 287 -8.95 0.32 -10.30
CA TYR A 287 -8.26 1.03 -11.37
C TYR A 287 -9.28 1.54 -12.37
N ASP A 288 -9.15 2.81 -12.76
CA ASP A 288 -9.95 3.41 -13.83
C ASP A 288 -9.34 3.00 -15.17
N VAL A 289 -10.13 2.34 -16.00
CA VAL A 289 -9.75 1.90 -17.33
C VAL A 289 -10.32 2.85 -18.36
N HIS A 290 -9.44 3.32 -19.25
CA HIS A 290 -9.77 4.11 -20.42
C HIS A 290 -9.47 3.27 -21.65
N TYR A 291 -10.42 3.23 -22.58
CA TYR A 291 -10.31 2.49 -23.81
C TYR A 291 -10.66 3.36 -25.00
N LYS A 292 -9.84 3.26 -26.05
CA LYS A 292 -10.04 3.95 -27.32
C LYS A 292 -9.67 3.03 -28.47
N ASN A 293 -10.44 3.09 -29.54
CA ASN A 293 -10.07 2.49 -30.81
C ASN A 293 -9.44 3.52 -31.72
N ASN A 294 -8.36 3.11 -32.38
CA ASN A 294 -7.76 3.89 -33.44
C ASN A 294 -7.66 3.04 -34.71
N CYS A 295 -8.00 3.64 -35.84
CA CYS A 295 -7.72 3.06 -37.15
C CYS A 295 -6.53 3.85 -37.71
N ASP A 296 -5.35 3.24 -37.68
CA ASP A 296 -4.14 3.87 -38.21
C ASP A 296 -3.93 3.35 -39.64
N ALA A 297 -3.92 4.28 -40.60
CA ALA A 297 -3.52 3.98 -41.96
C ALA A 297 -1.99 3.82 -42.01
N GLN A 298 -1.51 2.59 -41.97
CA GLN A 298 -0.09 2.27 -42.14
C GLN A 298 0.12 1.66 -43.55
N GLY A 299 0.47 2.52 -44.51
CA GLY A 299 0.73 2.08 -45.89
C GLY A 299 -0.53 1.64 -46.64
N ASP A 300 -0.48 0.49 -47.34
CA ASP A 300 -1.57 -0.10 -48.13
C ASP A 300 -2.56 -0.95 -47.29
N THR A 301 -2.45 -0.92 -45.95
CA THR A 301 -3.31 -1.69 -45.04
C THR A 301 -3.83 -0.83 -43.89
N ASP A 302 -5.14 -0.76 -43.74
CA ASP A 302 -5.81 -0.18 -42.57
C ASP A 302 -5.69 -1.16 -41.39
N ALA A 303 -5.06 -0.72 -40.29
CA ALA A 303 -4.89 -1.52 -39.08
C ALA A 303 -5.72 -0.96 -37.92
N PHE A 304 -6.62 -1.78 -37.38
CA PHE A 304 -7.36 -1.45 -36.16
C PHE A 304 -6.52 -1.75 -34.93
N THR A 305 -6.32 -0.74 -34.08
CA THR A 305 -5.59 -0.85 -32.82
C THR A 305 -6.50 -0.52 -31.64
N HIS A 306 -6.58 -1.45 -30.70
CA HIS A 306 -7.24 -1.30 -29.41
C HIS A 306 -6.24 -0.72 -28.39
N GLN A 307 -6.52 0.46 -27.85
CA GLN A 307 -5.67 1.13 -26.86
C GLN A 307 -6.36 1.10 -25.50
N PHE A 308 -5.67 0.58 -24.49
CA PHE A 308 -6.14 0.50 -23.12
C PHE A 308 -5.19 1.26 -22.21
N LYS A 309 -5.74 1.88 -21.17
CA LYS A 309 -4.97 2.56 -20.13
C LYS A 309 -5.62 2.37 -18.77
N LEU A 310 -4.87 1.81 -17.83
CA LEU A 310 -5.26 1.76 -16.43
C LEU A 310 -4.72 2.99 -15.73
N VAL A 311 -5.52 3.61 -14.88
CA VAL A 311 -5.16 4.79 -14.10
C VAL A 311 -5.52 4.55 -12.64
N THR A 312 -4.62 4.96 -11.75
CA THR A 312 -4.83 4.94 -10.31
C THR A 312 -4.57 6.31 -9.71
N TYR A 313 -5.45 6.72 -8.80
CA TYR A 313 -5.28 7.92 -7.99
C TYR A 313 -5.26 7.50 -6.54
N GLY A 314 -4.24 7.93 -5.82
CA GLY A 314 -4.14 7.61 -4.40
C GLY A 314 -3.04 8.38 -3.71
N ASP A 315 -2.96 8.23 -2.40
CA ASP A 315 -1.85 8.73 -1.62
C ASP A 315 -1.75 7.98 -0.29
N TYR A 316 -0.59 8.10 0.35
CA TYR A 316 -0.39 7.66 1.72
C TYR A 316 -0.45 8.86 2.65
N PHE A 317 -1.17 8.70 3.76
CA PHE A 317 -1.31 9.75 4.76
C PHE A 317 -0.87 9.26 6.12
N ILE A 318 -0.14 10.13 6.83
CA ILE A 318 0.09 9.98 8.26
C ILE A 318 -1.17 10.51 8.95
N ASN A 319 -1.75 9.70 9.82
CA ASN A 319 -2.79 10.16 10.73
C ASN A 319 -2.17 11.24 11.64
N PRO A 320 -2.77 12.44 11.75
CA PRO A 320 -2.21 13.55 12.52
C PRO A 320 -1.58 13.08 13.82
N THR A 321 -0.31 13.44 13.98
CA THR A 321 0.44 13.21 15.21
C THR A 321 -0.34 13.82 16.35
N GLY A 322 -0.37 13.15 17.50
CA GLY A 322 -0.91 13.76 18.71
C GLY A 322 -0.13 15.02 19.09
N CYS A 323 -0.19 15.38 20.36
CA CYS A 323 0.32 16.64 20.93
C CYS A 323 1.85 16.83 20.88
N THR A 324 2.57 15.99 20.13
CA THR A 324 4.02 16.02 20.03
C THR A 324 4.40 15.73 18.59
N ASP A 325 4.96 16.74 17.91
CA ASP A 325 5.29 16.68 16.48
C ASP A 325 6.27 15.55 16.11
N THR A 326 7.06 15.06 17.08
CA THR A 326 8.02 13.97 16.87
C THR A 326 7.38 12.57 16.88
N ARG A 327 6.11 12.44 17.27
CA ARG A 327 5.39 11.15 17.36
C ARG A 327 4.55 10.90 16.13
N THR A 328 5.23 10.56 15.03
CA THR A 328 4.58 10.19 13.75
C THR A 328 3.85 8.86 13.78
N GLY A 329 4.09 8.03 14.80
CA GLY A 329 3.54 6.68 14.87
C GLY A 329 4.28 5.67 13.99
N VAL A 330 5.40 6.07 13.38
CA VAL A 330 6.28 5.20 12.58
C VAL A 330 7.70 5.34 13.11
N LEU A 331 8.34 4.21 13.44
CA LEU A 331 9.75 4.17 13.83
C LEU A 331 10.53 3.29 12.85
N ARG A 332 11.75 3.72 12.54
CA ARG A 332 12.66 3.03 11.63
C ARG A 332 13.83 2.42 12.42
N PHE A 333 14.05 1.13 12.23
CA PHE A 333 15.17 0.38 12.82
C PHE A 333 16.08 -0.13 11.72
N ILE A 334 17.37 0.20 11.82
CA ILE A 334 18.39 -0.17 10.83
C ILE A 334 19.30 -1.22 11.46
N CYS A 335 19.57 -2.29 10.73
CA CYS A 335 20.56 -3.29 11.11
C CYS A 335 21.97 -2.76 10.80
N GLY A 336 22.69 -2.33 11.83
CA GLY A 336 23.99 -1.69 11.66
C GLY A 336 24.47 -0.95 12.90
N GLU A 337 25.57 -0.23 12.74
CA GLU A 337 26.13 0.69 13.73
C GLU A 337 26.01 2.12 13.22
N GLU A 338 25.82 3.08 14.13
CA GLU A 338 25.86 4.51 13.78
C GLU A 338 27.31 4.86 13.40
N SER A 339 27.51 5.30 12.15
CA SER A 339 28.83 5.65 11.60
C SER A 339 29.37 6.99 12.08
#